data_AF-A0A7F8Q892-F1
#
_entry.id   AF-A0A7F8Q892-F1
#
_cell.length_a   1.000
_cell.length_b   1.000
_cell.length_c   1.000
_cell.angle_alpha   90.00
_cell.angle_beta   90.00
_cell.angle_gamma   90.00
#
_symmetry.space_group_name_H-M   'P 1'
#
loop_
_entity.id
_entity.type
_entity.pdbx_description
1 polymer ?
#
loop_
_entity_poly.entity_id
_entity_poly.type
_entity_poly.pdbx_seq_one_letter_code
_entity_poly.pdbx_strand_id
1 'polypeptide(L)'
;MLEQHAGNQSAWTLASEPGCPLLEGLGLPAGTELIGSLQAAGGEAEASGALAWAGQTASLTLAAAMHQSEATLQVKLSHALPALRAVPPEALLTVQLGWEAGHRLGLELQVGACELQGSGELHLDRGLQWQVLAQSSCEALQALGVPGRVNSSGTVAVNSVAADTWVLVAVDNSTLQGLLILKATESQQEVELLLTHGPAQPSPSGLPARVLLELATESHGPGYRRSLRVALDSKQVSEELMFTQQPEHISLDYTLEHNIPVLRTLWVEDKLGLQSTSGTSWMGTTPANPPTTNLPAPPSLHVDVFSPPQSPGASQLRDFHGGFIP
;
A
#
# COMPACT_ATOMS: atom_id res chain seq x y z
N MET A 1 41.17 -30.42 0.48
CA MET A 1 42.36 -29.84 -0.18
C MET A 1 41.94 -28.48 -0.74
N LEU A 2 42.69 -27.41 -0.43
CA LEU A 2 42.42 -26.07 -0.93
C LEU A 2 43.45 -25.76 -2.01
N GLU A 3 43.05 -25.67 -3.27
CA GLU A 3 43.95 -25.31 -4.38
C GLU A 3 43.68 -23.85 -4.76
N GLN A 4 44.55 -22.95 -4.31
CA GLN A 4 44.48 -21.53 -4.64
C GLN A 4 45.22 -21.29 -5.96
N HIS A 5 44.49 -21.00 -7.04
CA HIS A 5 45.08 -20.57 -8.32
C HIS A 5 44.90 -19.05 -8.49
N ALA A 6 46.02 -18.31 -8.47
CA ALA A 6 46.21 -16.90 -8.83
C ALA A 6 44.99 -15.94 -8.81
N GLY A 7 45.02 -14.97 -7.87
CA GLY A 7 44.50 -13.59 -7.99
C GLY A 7 42.99 -13.33 -8.07
N ASN A 8 42.22 -14.19 -8.73
CA ASN A 8 40.81 -13.96 -9.03
C ASN A 8 39.98 -15.25 -9.16
N GLN A 9 40.60 -16.41 -8.92
CA GLN A 9 39.98 -17.72 -8.97
C GLN A 9 40.35 -18.51 -7.71
N SER A 10 39.45 -19.35 -7.24
CA SER A 10 39.72 -20.29 -6.16
C SER A 10 38.86 -21.53 -6.35
N ALA A 11 39.45 -22.69 -6.08
CA ALA A 11 38.75 -23.97 -6.10
C ALA A 11 39.04 -24.72 -4.81
N TRP A 12 38.04 -25.44 -4.31
CA TRP A 12 38.18 -26.23 -3.10
C TRP A 12 37.43 -27.54 -3.20
N THR A 13 37.99 -28.54 -2.55
CA THR A 13 37.34 -29.84 -2.38
C THR A 13 37.42 -30.23 -0.91
N LEU A 14 36.26 -30.51 -0.32
CA LEU A 14 36.10 -31.01 1.03
C LEU A 14 35.43 -32.38 0.95
N ALA A 15 36.11 -33.42 1.44
CA ALA A 15 35.56 -34.76 1.54
C ALA A 15 35.51 -35.17 3.02
N SER A 16 34.41 -35.81 3.41
CA SER A 16 34.26 -36.41 4.74
C SER A 16 34.78 -37.84 4.74
N GLU A 17 35.66 -38.13 5.69
CA GLU A 17 36.10 -39.51 5.91
C GLU A 17 34.98 -40.32 6.57
N PRO A 18 34.87 -41.63 6.26
CA PRO A 18 33.93 -42.51 6.93
C PRO A 18 34.18 -42.61 8.44
N GLY A 19 33.12 -42.55 9.24
CA GLY A 19 33.19 -42.77 10.69
C GLY A 19 33.64 -41.57 11.51
N CYS A 20 33.40 -40.34 11.04
CA CYS A 20 33.65 -39.12 11.80
C CYS A 20 32.42 -38.74 12.65
N PRO A 21 32.42 -38.95 13.98
CA PRO A 21 31.23 -38.77 14.82
C PRO A 21 30.76 -37.32 14.90
N LEU A 22 31.67 -36.36 14.70
CA LEU A 22 31.39 -34.92 14.69
C LEU A 22 30.58 -34.51 13.45
N LEU A 23 30.87 -35.09 12.28
CA LEU A 23 30.15 -34.80 11.04
C LEU A 23 28.83 -35.54 10.99
N GLU A 24 28.80 -36.77 11.49
CA GLU A 24 27.55 -37.54 11.67
C GLU A 24 26.57 -36.83 12.61
N GLY A 25 27.07 -36.19 13.68
CA GLY A 25 26.28 -35.36 14.60
C GLY A 25 25.70 -34.09 13.98
N LEU A 26 26.25 -33.61 12.86
CA LEU A 26 25.71 -32.50 12.07
C LEU A 26 24.78 -32.98 10.93
N GLY A 27 24.53 -34.29 10.84
CA GLY A 27 23.73 -34.89 9.78
C GLY A 27 24.47 -35.04 8.45
N LEU A 28 25.81 -34.92 8.44
CA LEU A 28 26.66 -35.14 7.25
C LEU A 28 27.24 -36.56 7.30
N PRO A 29 26.72 -37.50 6.49
CA PRO A 29 27.16 -38.89 6.51
C PRO A 29 28.52 -39.09 5.85
N ALA A 30 29.16 -40.21 6.21
CA ALA A 30 30.39 -40.72 5.61
C ALA A 30 30.38 -40.67 4.07
N GLY A 31 31.47 -40.18 3.47
CA GLY A 31 31.63 -40.15 2.02
C GLY A 31 30.91 -39.01 1.32
N THR A 32 30.48 -37.99 2.06
CA THR A 32 30.03 -36.71 1.49
C THR A 32 31.23 -35.99 0.86
N GLU A 33 31.07 -35.56 -0.39
CA GLU A 33 32.05 -34.75 -1.13
C GLU A 33 31.42 -33.41 -1.51
N LEU A 34 32.08 -32.32 -1.18
CA LEU A 34 31.70 -30.95 -1.54
C LEU A 34 32.83 -30.34 -2.38
N ILE A 35 32.51 -29.99 -3.62
CA ILE A 35 33.41 -29.32 -4.54
C ILE A 35 32.87 -27.91 -4.75
N GLY A 36 33.73 -26.90 -4.77
CA GLY A 36 33.31 -25.54 -5.09
C GLY A 36 34.37 -24.75 -5.84
N SER A 37 33.89 -23.74 -6.55
CA SER A 37 34.72 -22.76 -7.22
C SER A 37 34.17 -21.35 -7.02
N LEU A 38 35.06 -20.37 -7.04
CA LEU A 38 34.73 -18.96 -7.06
C LEU A 38 35.67 -18.28 -8.06
N GLN A 39 35.08 -17.52 -8.98
CA GLN A 39 35.79 -16.70 -9.95
C GLN A 39 35.20 -15.29 -9.94
N ALA A 40 36.04 -14.26 -9.99
CA ALA A 40 35.58 -12.88 -10.05
C ALA A 40 36.50 -12.02 -10.91
N ALA A 41 36.00 -11.47 -12.01
CA ALA A 41 36.78 -10.65 -12.93
C ALA A 41 35.92 -9.59 -13.61
N GLY A 42 36.43 -8.38 -13.77
CA GLY A 42 35.83 -7.40 -14.68
C GLY A 42 34.39 -6.97 -14.37
N GLY A 43 33.95 -7.00 -13.10
CA GLY A 43 32.57 -6.72 -12.70
C GLY A 43 31.66 -7.94 -12.70
N GLU A 44 32.16 -9.10 -13.11
CA GLU A 44 31.48 -10.38 -13.04
C GLU A 44 32.03 -11.21 -11.87
N ALA A 45 31.15 -11.99 -11.24
CA ALA A 45 31.51 -12.94 -10.21
C ALA A 45 30.64 -14.19 -10.34
N GLU A 46 31.24 -15.36 -10.30
CA GLU A 46 30.54 -16.64 -10.30
C GLU A 46 31.05 -17.51 -9.15
N ALA A 47 30.12 -18.06 -8.38
CA ALA A 47 30.38 -19.05 -7.36
C ALA A 47 29.59 -20.31 -7.71
N SER A 48 30.25 -21.46 -7.70
CA SER A 48 29.58 -22.74 -7.90
C SER A 48 29.94 -23.73 -6.79
N GLY A 49 29.00 -24.61 -6.48
CA GLY A 49 29.18 -25.67 -5.49
C GLY A 49 28.43 -26.92 -5.92
N ALA A 50 29.05 -28.09 -5.75
CA ALA A 50 28.45 -29.39 -5.96
C ALA A 50 28.66 -30.26 -4.72
N LEU A 51 27.57 -30.85 -4.22
CA LEU A 51 27.55 -31.80 -3.13
C LEU A 51 27.20 -33.17 -3.70
N ALA A 52 28.01 -34.18 -3.41
CA ALA A 52 27.72 -35.58 -3.69
C ALA A 52 27.50 -36.35 -2.39
N TRP A 53 26.40 -37.08 -2.31
CA TRP A 53 26.01 -37.90 -1.16
C TRP A 53 25.30 -39.17 -1.62
N ALA A 54 25.77 -40.35 -1.21
CA ALA A 54 25.11 -41.64 -1.47
C ALA A 54 24.74 -41.88 -2.95
N GLY A 55 25.56 -41.40 -3.89
CA GLY A 55 25.31 -41.50 -5.33
C GLY A 55 24.35 -40.46 -5.90
N GLN A 56 23.87 -39.52 -5.08
CA GLN A 56 23.04 -38.40 -5.47
C GLN A 56 23.83 -37.09 -5.40
N THR A 57 23.39 -36.10 -6.18
CA THR A 57 24.08 -34.82 -6.28
C THR A 57 23.15 -33.64 -6.02
N ALA A 58 23.71 -32.55 -5.53
CA ALA A 58 23.13 -31.22 -5.56
C ALA A 58 24.16 -30.24 -6.12
N SER A 59 23.74 -29.30 -6.94
CA SER A 59 24.57 -28.22 -7.45
C SER A 59 23.88 -26.88 -7.26
N LEU A 60 24.68 -25.87 -6.95
CA LEU A 60 24.27 -24.48 -6.81
C LEU A 60 25.27 -23.63 -7.60
N THR A 61 24.77 -22.77 -8.47
CA THR A 61 25.55 -21.78 -9.20
C THR A 61 24.97 -20.41 -8.93
N LEU A 62 25.81 -19.46 -8.57
CA LEU A 62 25.48 -18.04 -8.45
C LEU A 62 26.36 -17.29 -9.42
N ALA A 63 25.77 -16.51 -10.32
CA ALA A 63 26.48 -15.63 -11.23
C ALA A 63 25.95 -14.21 -11.07
N ALA A 64 26.83 -13.25 -10.85
CA ALA A 64 26.51 -11.84 -10.74
C ALA A 64 27.32 -11.06 -11.77
N ALA A 65 26.68 -10.12 -12.46
CA ALA A 65 27.36 -9.20 -13.38
C ALA A 65 26.95 -7.77 -13.04
N MET A 66 27.94 -6.88 -12.97
CA MET A 66 27.76 -5.46 -12.70
C MET A 66 28.32 -4.66 -13.88
N HIS A 67 27.44 -3.93 -14.56
CA HIS A 67 27.79 -3.00 -15.63
C HIS A 67 27.62 -1.55 -15.15
N GLN A 68 27.84 -0.57 -16.03
CA GLN A 68 27.82 0.85 -15.65
C GLN A 68 26.43 1.35 -15.20
N SER A 69 25.37 0.80 -15.80
CA SER A 69 23.99 1.24 -15.59
C SER A 69 23.02 0.12 -15.17
N GLU A 70 23.54 -1.10 -14.95
CA GLU A 70 22.74 -2.27 -14.60
C GLU A 70 23.52 -3.31 -13.80
N ALA A 71 22.81 -4.13 -13.03
CA ALA A 71 23.33 -5.29 -12.33
C ALA A 71 22.41 -6.50 -12.55
N THR A 72 22.99 -7.68 -12.67
CA THR A 72 22.24 -8.94 -12.76
C THR A 72 22.77 -9.94 -11.74
N LEU A 73 21.87 -10.75 -11.20
CA LEU A 73 22.17 -11.90 -10.35
C LEU A 73 21.35 -13.08 -10.84
N GLN A 74 22.02 -14.18 -11.15
CA GLN A 74 21.42 -15.45 -11.51
C GLN A 74 21.79 -16.50 -10.46
N VAL A 75 20.81 -17.25 -9.99
CA VAL A 75 21.00 -18.36 -9.04
C VAL A 75 20.33 -19.60 -9.61
N LYS A 76 21.10 -20.65 -9.85
CA LYS A 76 20.63 -21.93 -10.36
C LYS A 76 20.85 -23.02 -9.32
N LEU A 77 19.81 -23.76 -9.00
CA LEU A 77 19.82 -24.91 -8.10
C LEU A 77 19.38 -26.15 -8.88
N SER A 78 20.08 -27.27 -8.66
CA SER A 78 19.67 -28.59 -9.14
C SER A 78 20.00 -29.65 -8.08
N HIS A 79 19.08 -30.53 -7.68
CA HIS A 79 19.37 -31.60 -6.72
C HIS A 79 18.51 -32.85 -6.86
N ALA A 80 19.07 -33.99 -6.44
CA ALA A 80 18.37 -35.27 -6.30
C ALA A 80 18.31 -35.76 -4.84
N LEU A 81 18.66 -34.91 -3.87
CA LEU A 81 18.79 -35.28 -2.46
C LEU A 81 17.41 -35.44 -1.77
N PRO A 82 17.07 -36.62 -1.21
CA PRO A 82 15.82 -36.88 -0.51
C PRO A 82 15.59 -35.99 0.71
N ALA A 83 16.69 -35.57 1.36
CA ALA A 83 16.65 -34.66 2.50
C ALA A 83 16.04 -33.29 2.13
N LEU A 84 16.14 -32.89 0.86
CA LEU A 84 15.66 -31.61 0.33
C LEU A 84 14.30 -31.74 -0.37
N ARG A 85 13.48 -32.73 -0.04
CA ARG A 85 12.15 -32.96 -0.68
C ARG A 85 11.18 -31.77 -0.68
N ALA A 86 11.37 -30.79 0.22
CA ALA A 86 10.56 -29.57 0.27
C ALA A 86 11.10 -28.47 -0.67
N VAL A 87 12.32 -28.63 -1.16
CA VAL A 87 12.96 -27.75 -2.14
C VAL A 87 12.76 -28.37 -3.54
N PRO A 88 12.45 -27.56 -4.56
CA PRO A 88 12.30 -28.08 -5.90
C PRO A 88 13.61 -28.66 -6.45
N PRO A 89 13.56 -29.81 -7.15
CA PRO A 89 14.74 -30.43 -7.74
C PRO A 89 15.51 -29.50 -8.67
N GLU A 90 14.83 -28.60 -9.37
CA GLU A 90 15.44 -27.59 -10.23
C GLU A 90 14.77 -26.24 -9.98
N ALA A 91 15.59 -25.20 -9.80
CA ALA A 91 15.13 -23.83 -9.68
C ALA A 91 16.13 -22.84 -10.31
N LEU A 92 15.61 -21.79 -10.93
CA LEU A 92 16.38 -20.69 -11.49
C LEU A 92 15.78 -19.36 -11.02
N LEU A 93 16.57 -18.54 -10.35
CA LEU A 93 16.22 -17.17 -9.98
C LEU A 93 17.09 -16.21 -10.78
N THR A 94 16.47 -15.22 -11.42
CA THR A 94 17.15 -14.11 -12.09
C THR A 94 16.67 -12.82 -11.49
N VAL A 95 17.59 -11.95 -11.10
CA VAL A 95 17.33 -10.60 -10.58
C VAL A 95 18.08 -9.61 -11.45
N GLN A 96 17.42 -8.55 -11.87
CA GLN A 96 17.95 -7.50 -12.73
C GLN A 96 17.67 -6.14 -12.10
N LEU A 97 18.67 -5.27 -12.07
CA LEU A 97 18.59 -3.92 -11.53
C LEU A 97 19.10 -2.96 -12.60
N GLY A 98 18.43 -1.82 -12.81
CA GLY A 98 18.86 -0.79 -13.77
C GLY A 98 18.66 0.61 -13.21
N TRP A 99 19.51 1.56 -13.61
CA TRP A 99 19.47 2.95 -13.09
C TRP A 99 19.77 4.07 -14.11
N GLU A 100 19.81 3.78 -15.42
CA GLU A 100 20.12 4.81 -16.45
C GLU A 100 18.98 5.82 -16.70
N ALA A 101 17.73 5.35 -16.66
CA ALA A 101 16.55 6.11 -17.03
C ALA A 101 15.43 5.86 -16.00
N GLY A 102 15.75 6.04 -14.72
CA GLY A 102 14.93 5.62 -13.58
C GLY A 102 15.42 4.31 -12.98
N HIS A 103 14.85 3.93 -11.84
CA HIS A 103 15.21 2.69 -11.14
C HIS A 103 14.34 1.55 -11.61
N ARG A 104 14.95 0.52 -12.19
CA ARG A 104 14.29 -0.69 -12.66
C ARG A 104 14.67 -1.87 -11.79
N LEU A 105 13.70 -2.73 -11.52
CA LEU A 105 13.86 -4.02 -10.87
C LEU A 105 13.15 -5.08 -11.72
N GLY A 106 13.84 -6.16 -12.04
CA GLY A 106 13.28 -7.38 -12.62
C GLY A 106 13.59 -8.56 -11.71
N LEU A 107 12.64 -9.46 -11.55
CA LEU A 107 12.76 -10.71 -10.83
C LEU A 107 12.04 -11.80 -11.60
N GLU A 108 12.70 -12.93 -11.79
CA GLU A 108 12.13 -14.10 -12.45
C GLU A 108 12.54 -15.35 -11.67
N LEU A 109 11.58 -16.17 -11.28
CA LEU A 109 11.79 -17.43 -10.59
C LEU A 109 11.10 -18.55 -11.37
N GLN A 110 11.90 -19.49 -11.88
CA GLN A 110 11.43 -20.71 -12.52
C GLN A 110 11.64 -21.90 -11.58
N VAL A 111 10.60 -22.68 -11.35
CA VAL A 111 10.57 -23.84 -10.48
C VAL A 111 9.79 -24.96 -11.18
N GLY A 112 10.49 -25.90 -11.80
CA GLY A 112 9.86 -26.93 -12.65
C GLY A 112 9.05 -26.30 -13.78
N ALA A 113 7.74 -26.53 -13.82
CA ALA A 113 6.81 -25.91 -14.78
C ALA A 113 6.19 -24.59 -14.31
N CYS A 114 6.50 -24.14 -13.09
CA CYS A 114 5.97 -22.93 -12.48
C CYS A 114 6.93 -21.76 -12.71
N GLU A 115 6.40 -20.63 -13.15
CA GLU A 115 7.16 -19.41 -13.42
C GLU A 115 6.51 -18.23 -12.70
N LEU A 116 7.33 -17.48 -11.95
CA LEU A 116 6.96 -16.24 -11.30
C LEU A 116 7.81 -15.12 -11.89
N GLN A 117 7.16 -14.06 -12.37
CA GLN A 117 7.83 -12.88 -12.89
C GLN A 117 7.39 -11.64 -12.11
N GLY A 118 8.31 -10.72 -11.89
CA GLY A 118 8.08 -9.43 -11.27
C GLY A 118 8.93 -8.37 -11.95
N SER A 119 8.35 -7.24 -12.31
CA SER A 119 9.09 -6.09 -12.81
C SER A 119 8.56 -4.81 -12.19
N GLY A 120 9.44 -3.84 -11.96
CA GLY A 120 9.12 -2.54 -11.40
C GLY A 120 9.98 -1.45 -12.01
N GLU A 121 9.37 -0.29 -12.29
CA GLU A 121 10.06 0.91 -12.74
C GLU A 121 9.65 2.09 -11.85
N LEU A 122 10.61 2.95 -11.54
CA LEU A 122 10.43 4.11 -10.67
C LEU A 122 11.16 5.33 -11.26
N HIS A 123 10.43 6.42 -11.48
CA HIS A 123 10.96 7.69 -11.95
C HIS A 123 10.72 8.79 -10.91
N LEU A 124 11.74 9.63 -10.67
CA LEU A 124 11.73 10.66 -9.61
C LEU A 124 11.94 12.10 -10.13
N ASP A 125 12.23 12.30 -11.42
CA ASP A 125 12.67 13.60 -11.95
C ASP A 125 11.58 14.70 -11.99
N ARG A 126 10.30 14.31 -12.09
CA ARG A 126 9.15 15.23 -12.21
C ARG A 126 7.98 14.77 -11.33
N GLY A 127 8.28 14.48 -10.08
CA GLY A 127 7.38 13.77 -9.17
C GLY A 127 7.65 12.27 -9.19
N LEU A 128 6.86 11.53 -8.43
CA LEU A 128 6.98 10.09 -8.28
C LEU A 128 6.10 9.41 -9.32
N GLN A 129 6.69 8.61 -10.20
CA GLN A 129 5.94 7.76 -11.15
C GLN A 129 6.42 6.32 -11.01
N TRP A 130 5.48 5.38 -10.98
CA TRP A 130 5.82 3.96 -10.88
C TRP A 130 4.98 3.10 -11.80
N GLN A 131 5.57 1.96 -12.16
CA GLN A 131 4.89 0.85 -12.80
C GLN A 131 5.41 -0.45 -12.20
N VAL A 132 4.52 -1.38 -11.86
CA VAL A 132 4.84 -2.68 -11.28
C VAL A 132 3.98 -3.74 -11.95
N LEU A 133 4.58 -4.86 -12.32
CA LEU A 133 3.92 -6.02 -12.90
C LEU A 133 4.41 -7.26 -12.17
N ALA A 134 3.51 -8.08 -11.67
CA ALA A 134 3.81 -9.41 -11.16
C ALA A 134 2.90 -10.42 -11.87
N GLN A 135 3.46 -11.57 -12.25
CA GLN A 135 2.77 -12.63 -12.98
C GLN A 135 3.16 -13.99 -12.42
N SER A 136 2.20 -14.89 -12.34
CA SER A 136 2.39 -16.28 -11.92
C SER A 136 1.68 -17.22 -12.88
N SER A 137 2.41 -18.18 -13.46
CA SER A 137 1.84 -19.28 -14.24
C SER A 137 1.45 -20.49 -13.38
N CYS A 138 1.60 -20.40 -12.06
CA CYS A 138 1.58 -21.54 -11.16
C CYS A 138 0.17 -21.85 -10.67
N GLU A 139 -0.53 -22.78 -11.33
CA GLU A 139 -1.91 -23.16 -10.98
C GLU A 139 -2.05 -23.61 -9.52
N ALA A 140 -1.06 -24.32 -8.97
CA ALA A 140 -1.07 -24.75 -7.58
C ALA A 140 -1.06 -23.58 -6.59
N LEU A 141 -0.33 -22.49 -6.90
CA LEU A 141 -0.32 -21.29 -6.07
C LEU A 141 -1.60 -20.48 -6.24
N GLN A 142 -2.15 -20.43 -7.45
CA GLN A 142 -3.44 -19.80 -7.71
C GLN A 142 -4.59 -20.52 -6.99
N ALA A 143 -4.54 -21.85 -6.91
CA ALA A 143 -5.48 -22.64 -6.12
C ALA A 143 -5.38 -22.36 -4.60
N LEU A 144 -4.24 -21.84 -4.12
CA LEU A 144 -4.03 -21.36 -2.76
C LEU A 144 -4.35 -19.86 -2.59
N GLY A 145 -4.84 -19.19 -3.64
CA GLY A 145 -5.25 -17.78 -3.61
C GLY A 145 -4.17 -16.77 -4.00
N VAL A 146 -3.03 -17.21 -4.55
CA VAL A 146 -2.03 -16.29 -5.13
C VAL A 146 -2.58 -15.73 -6.45
N PRO A 147 -2.61 -14.40 -6.66
CA PRO A 147 -3.08 -13.83 -7.92
C PRO A 147 -2.25 -14.31 -9.11
N GLY A 148 -2.91 -14.53 -10.25
CA GLY A 148 -2.23 -14.88 -11.50
C GLY A 148 -1.49 -13.67 -12.09
N ARG A 149 -2.05 -12.47 -11.92
CA ARG A 149 -1.44 -11.22 -12.38
C ARG A 149 -1.78 -10.05 -11.48
N VAL A 150 -0.77 -9.25 -11.17
CA VAL A 150 -0.91 -7.96 -10.49
C VAL A 150 -0.23 -6.89 -11.34
N ASN A 151 -0.91 -5.79 -11.59
CA ASN A 151 -0.35 -4.60 -12.24
C ASN A 151 -0.66 -3.38 -11.36
N SER A 152 0.33 -2.54 -11.11
CA SER A 152 0.15 -1.29 -10.36
C SER A 152 0.89 -0.18 -11.07
N SER A 153 0.22 0.93 -11.31
CA SER A 153 0.82 2.12 -11.88
C SER A 153 0.28 3.36 -11.18
N GLY A 154 1.08 4.41 -11.12
CA GLY A 154 0.58 5.66 -10.59
C GLY A 154 1.59 6.79 -10.67
N THR A 155 1.08 7.96 -10.31
CA THR A 155 1.81 9.21 -10.34
C THR A 155 1.45 10.04 -9.11
N VAL A 156 2.44 10.66 -8.49
CA VAL A 156 2.27 11.68 -7.46
C VAL A 156 3.06 12.91 -7.89
N ALA A 157 2.35 14.00 -8.14
CA ALA A 157 2.91 15.30 -8.45
C ALA A 157 2.58 16.25 -7.30
N VAL A 158 3.59 16.93 -6.76
CA VAL A 158 3.42 17.90 -5.67
C VAL A 158 4.10 19.19 -6.05
N ASN A 159 3.41 20.30 -5.84
CA ASN A 159 3.95 21.65 -5.96
C ASN A 159 3.62 22.47 -4.69
N SER A 160 3.90 23.77 -4.70
CA SER A 160 3.74 24.62 -3.52
C SER A 160 2.28 24.82 -3.07
N VAL A 161 1.31 24.61 -3.95
CA VAL A 161 -0.12 24.89 -3.69
C VAL A 161 -1.03 23.71 -3.99
N ALA A 162 -0.52 22.62 -4.57
CA ALA A 162 -1.32 21.47 -4.95
C ALA A 162 -0.55 20.15 -4.89
N ALA A 163 -1.28 19.08 -4.64
CA ALA A 163 -0.81 17.71 -4.79
C ALA A 163 -1.84 16.90 -5.59
N ASP A 164 -1.38 16.33 -6.70
CA ASP A 164 -2.18 15.52 -7.63
C ASP A 164 -1.65 14.09 -7.62
N THR A 165 -2.53 13.14 -7.33
CA THR A 165 -2.19 11.71 -7.25
C THR A 165 -3.18 10.90 -8.08
N TRP A 166 -2.65 10.00 -8.90
CA TRP A 166 -3.44 9.01 -9.62
C TRP A 166 -2.82 7.63 -9.44
N VAL A 167 -3.66 6.63 -9.22
CA VAL A 167 -3.28 5.24 -8.99
C VAL A 167 -4.22 4.31 -9.74
N LEU A 168 -3.66 3.29 -10.37
CA LEU A 168 -4.37 2.16 -10.95
C LEU A 168 -3.72 0.88 -10.45
N VAL A 169 -4.52 0.01 -9.83
CA VAL A 169 -4.12 -1.34 -9.44
C VAL A 169 -5.07 -2.32 -10.12
N ALA A 170 -4.53 -3.29 -10.83
CA ALA A 170 -5.27 -4.40 -11.37
C ALA A 170 -4.76 -5.71 -10.75
N VAL A 171 -5.68 -6.53 -10.24
CA VAL A 171 -5.40 -7.85 -9.70
C VAL A 171 -6.32 -8.81 -10.44
N ASP A 172 -5.73 -9.65 -11.29
CA ASP A 172 -6.43 -10.54 -12.22
C ASP A 172 -7.48 -9.78 -13.06
N ASN A 173 -8.76 -10.00 -12.77
CA ASN A 173 -9.88 -9.36 -13.45
C ASN A 173 -10.51 -8.21 -12.64
N SER A 174 -9.90 -7.84 -11.52
CA SER A 174 -10.34 -6.75 -10.65
C SER A 174 -9.44 -5.54 -10.80
N THR A 175 -10.04 -4.35 -10.73
CA THR A 175 -9.32 -3.08 -10.86
C THR A 175 -9.73 -2.14 -9.75
N LEU A 176 -8.77 -1.38 -9.23
CA LEU A 176 -8.96 -0.26 -8.33
C LEU A 176 -8.30 0.96 -8.98
N GLN A 177 -9.05 2.04 -9.15
CA GLN A 177 -8.54 3.32 -9.61
C GLN A 177 -8.77 4.35 -8.52
N GLY A 178 -7.75 5.15 -8.24
CA GLY A 178 -7.80 6.23 -7.29
C GLY A 178 -7.29 7.53 -7.91
N LEU A 179 -8.02 8.61 -7.66
CA LEU A 179 -7.62 9.98 -7.95
C LEU A 179 -7.73 10.76 -6.64
N LEU A 180 -6.70 11.53 -6.31
CA LEU A 180 -6.69 12.47 -5.21
C LEU A 180 -6.09 13.78 -5.69
N ILE A 181 -6.87 14.86 -5.58
CA ILE A 181 -6.43 16.23 -5.85
C ILE A 181 -6.58 17.00 -4.56
N LEU A 182 -5.48 17.63 -4.13
CA LEU A 182 -5.44 18.52 -3.00
C LEU A 182 -4.98 19.87 -3.50
N LYS A 183 -5.72 20.94 -3.17
CA LYS A 183 -5.27 22.32 -3.41
C LYS A 183 -5.35 23.12 -2.13
N ALA A 184 -4.33 23.93 -1.87
CA ALA A 184 -4.28 24.81 -0.72
C ALA A 184 -3.60 26.13 -1.12
N THR A 185 -4.34 27.22 -0.96
CA THR A 185 -3.87 28.60 -1.11
C THR A 185 -4.14 29.36 0.19
N GLU A 186 -3.80 30.65 0.23
CA GLU A 186 -4.07 31.50 1.40
C GLU A 186 -5.56 31.60 1.72
N SER A 187 -6.42 31.53 0.71
CA SER A 187 -7.86 31.78 0.83
C SER A 187 -8.74 30.58 0.45
N GLN A 188 -8.16 29.47 0.00
CA GLN A 188 -8.94 28.35 -0.54
C GLN A 188 -8.27 27.01 -0.25
N GLN A 189 -9.07 26.01 0.11
CA GLN A 189 -8.62 24.62 0.21
C GLN A 189 -9.61 23.71 -0.49
N GLU A 190 -9.10 22.80 -1.31
CA GLU A 190 -9.90 21.81 -2.04
C GLU A 190 -9.34 20.42 -1.80
N VAL A 191 -10.23 19.45 -1.63
CA VAL A 191 -9.96 18.02 -1.60
C VAL A 191 -10.96 17.36 -2.54
N GLU A 192 -10.45 16.66 -3.55
CA GLU A 192 -11.25 15.81 -4.43
C GLU A 192 -10.64 14.40 -4.40
N LEU A 193 -11.43 13.42 -3.97
CA LEU A 193 -11.07 12.02 -3.93
C LEU A 193 -12.11 11.24 -4.72
N LEU A 194 -11.64 10.47 -5.70
CA LEU A 194 -12.44 9.51 -6.43
C LEU A 194 -11.78 8.15 -6.37
N LEU A 195 -12.48 7.17 -5.82
CA LEU A 195 -12.09 5.76 -5.84
C LEU A 195 -13.12 4.98 -6.64
N THR A 196 -12.66 4.18 -7.60
CA THR A 196 -13.51 3.28 -8.36
C THR A 196 -12.94 1.88 -8.27
N HIS A 197 -13.79 0.89 -8.00
CA HIS A 197 -13.40 -0.52 -8.00
C HIS A 197 -14.23 -1.31 -9.00
N GLY A 198 -13.63 -2.36 -9.56
CA GLY A 198 -14.25 -3.26 -10.53
C GLY A 198 -13.71 -4.69 -10.38
N PRO A 199 -14.38 -5.70 -10.97
CA PRO A 199 -15.44 -5.57 -11.99
C PRO A 199 -16.81 -5.21 -11.38
N ALA A 200 -17.72 -4.66 -12.19
CA ALA A 200 -19.07 -4.20 -11.82
C ALA A 200 -20.05 -5.33 -11.41
N GLN A 201 -19.56 -6.53 -11.15
CA GLN A 201 -20.38 -7.64 -10.66
C GLN A 201 -20.62 -7.45 -9.16
N PRO A 202 -21.78 -7.80 -8.59
CA PRO A 202 -22.03 -7.63 -7.16
C PRO A 202 -20.96 -8.38 -6.37
N SER A 203 -20.00 -7.62 -5.85
CA SER A 203 -18.95 -8.16 -5.02
C SER A 203 -19.60 -8.58 -3.70
N PRO A 204 -19.39 -9.83 -3.24
CA PRO A 204 -19.93 -10.28 -1.96
C PRO A 204 -19.36 -9.49 -0.77
N SER A 205 -18.35 -8.64 -1.01
CA SER A 205 -17.68 -7.79 -0.01
C SER A 205 -18.50 -6.59 0.45
N GLY A 206 -19.58 -6.22 -0.26
CA GLY A 206 -20.40 -5.06 0.10
C GLY A 206 -19.67 -3.71 -0.01
N LEU A 207 -18.52 -3.67 -0.69
CA LEU A 207 -17.79 -2.43 -0.95
C LEU A 207 -18.51 -1.61 -2.03
N PRO A 208 -18.55 -0.27 -1.95
CA PRO A 208 -19.16 0.58 -2.98
C PRO A 208 -18.29 0.65 -4.24
N ALA A 209 -18.88 0.40 -5.42
CA ALA A 209 -18.20 0.44 -6.72
C ALA A 209 -17.52 1.79 -6.97
N ARG A 210 -18.11 2.86 -6.45
CA ARG A 210 -17.62 4.23 -6.57
C ARG A 210 -17.73 4.94 -5.23
N VAL A 211 -16.65 5.58 -4.81
CA VAL A 211 -16.59 6.47 -3.66
C VAL A 211 -16.08 7.82 -4.14
N LEU A 212 -16.80 8.87 -3.79
CA LEU A 212 -16.44 10.25 -4.10
C LEU A 212 -16.52 11.09 -2.83
N LEU A 213 -15.51 11.92 -2.64
CA LEU A 213 -15.43 12.93 -1.60
C LEU A 213 -14.93 14.23 -2.24
N GLU A 214 -15.74 15.27 -2.19
CA GLU A 214 -15.36 16.63 -2.57
C GLU A 214 -15.52 17.51 -1.32
N LEU A 215 -14.49 18.27 -0.99
CA LEU A 215 -14.52 19.29 0.06
C LEU A 215 -13.87 20.54 -0.50
N ALA A 216 -14.59 21.66 -0.50
CA ALA A 216 -14.01 22.96 -0.81
C ALA A 216 -14.30 23.93 0.32
N THR A 217 -13.28 24.67 0.72
CA THR A 217 -13.39 25.78 1.68
C THR A 217 -12.79 27.02 1.05
N GLU A 218 -13.46 28.14 1.25
CA GLU A 218 -13.06 29.45 0.73
C GLU A 218 -13.20 30.48 1.85
N SER A 219 -12.20 31.33 2.01
CA SER A 219 -12.26 32.51 2.86
C SER A 219 -12.22 33.76 2.00
N HIS A 220 -13.14 34.69 2.27
CA HIS A 220 -13.22 35.96 1.55
C HIS A 220 -13.45 37.10 2.56
N GLY A 221 -12.36 37.67 3.07
CA GLY A 221 -12.40 38.71 4.09
C GLY A 221 -13.16 38.25 5.34
N PRO A 222 -14.31 38.85 5.69
CA PRO A 222 -15.15 38.41 6.82
C PRO A 222 -15.97 37.13 6.55
N GLY A 223 -15.96 36.63 5.31
CA GLY A 223 -16.76 35.50 4.86
C GLY A 223 -15.98 34.18 4.84
N TYR A 224 -16.69 33.09 5.10
CA TYR A 224 -16.24 31.71 5.00
C TYR A 224 -17.31 30.89 4.28
N ARG A 225 -16.91 30.11 3.28
CA ARG A 225 -17.77 29.16 2.58
C ARG A 225 -17.16 27.77 2.67
N ARG A 226 -18.00 26.76 2.92
CA ARG A 226 -17.64 25.35 2.87
C ARG A 226 -18.67 24.60 2.06
N SER A 227 -18.21 23.75 1.16
CA SER A 227 -19.02 22.73 0.50
C SER A 227 -18.41 21.35 0.72
N LEU A 228 -19.26 20.37 1.01
CA LEU A 228 -18.89 18.97 1.16
C LEU A 228 -19.84 18.13 0.33
N ARG A 229 -19.32 17.18 -0.43
CA ARG A 229 -20.09 16.14 -1.12
C ARG A 229 -19.45 14.80 -0.83
N VAL A 230 -20.26 13.86 -0.37
CA VAL A 230 -19.88 12.47 -0.18
C VAL A 230 -20.84 11.59 -0.96
N ALA A 231 -20.33 10.76 -1.86
CA ALA A 231 -21.14 9.80 -2.60
C ALA A 231 -20.55 8.39 -2.53
N LEU A 232 -21.43 7.43 -2.29
CA LEU A 232 -21.17 6.00 -2.29
C LEU A 232 -22.16 5.37 -3.28
N ASP A 233 -21.67 5.03 -4.47
CA ASP A 233 -22.49 4.59 -5.60
C ASP A 233 -23.64 5.56 -5.95
N SER A 234 -24.88 5.13 -5.72
CA SER A 234 -26.10 5.92 -5.96
C SER A 234 -26.51 6.77 -4.75
N LYS A 235 -25.89 6.56 -3.59
CA LYS A 235 -26.21 7.28 -2.35
C LYS A 235 -25.28 8.47 -2.21
N GLN A 236 -25.83 9.62 -1.86
CA GLN A 236 -25.05 10.84 -1.67
C GLN A 236 -25.60 11.72 -0.55
N VAL A 237 -24.70 12.50 0.03
CA VAL A 237 -24.96 13.61 0.94
C VAL A 237 -24.14 14.80 0.46
N SER A 238 -24.75 15.96 0.39
CA SER A 238 -24.08 17.23 0.13
C SER A 238 -24.45 18.27 1.18
N GLU A 239 -23.47 19.04 1.60
CA GLU A 239 -23.59 20.11 2.58
C GLU A 239 -22.99 21.39 2.01
N GLU A 240 -23.68 22.50 2.20
CA GLU A 240 -23.16 23.84 1.91
C GLU A 240 -23.36 24.73 3.15
N LEU A 241 -22.30 25.44 3.52
CA LEU A 241 -22.26 26.33 4.67
C LEU A 241 -21.65 27.66 4.22
N MET A 242 -22.37 28.76 4.46
CA MET A 242 -21.86 30.12 4.32
C MET A 242 -21.95 30.82 5.67
N PHE A 243 -20.85 31.40 6.09
CA PHE A 243 -20.74 32.16 7.32
C PHE A 243 -20.13 33.51 7.01
N THR A 244 -20.74 34.60 7.46
CA THR A 244 -20.15 35.94 7.34
C THR A 244 -20.16 36.62 8.69
N GLN A 245 -19.00 37.11 9.12
CA GLN A 245 -18.83 37.83 10.38
C GLN A 245 -18.35 39.26 10.12
N GLN A 246 -19.26 40.21 10.25
CA GLN A 246 -18.97 41.64 10.25
C GLN A 246 -19.17 42.21 11.66
N PRO A 247 -18.58 43.37 11.99
CA PRO A 247 -18.67 43.96 13.33
C PRO A 247 -20.10 44.11 13.87
N GLU A 248 -21.07 44.36 12.99
CA GLU A 248 -22.47 44.61 13.37
C GLU A 248 -23.44 43.52 12.91
N HIS A 249 -22.95 42.53 12.15
CA HIS A 249 -23.80 41.55 11.47
C HIS A 249 -23.12 40.19 11.40
N ILE A 250 -23.79 39.17 11.91
CA ILE A 250 -23.40 37.76 11.75
C ILE A 250 -24.49 37.08 10.94
N SER A 251 -24.11 36.39 9.87
CA SER A 251 -25.00 35.54 9.09
C SER A 251 -24.47 34.13 8.97
N LEU A 252 -25.38 33.17 9.04
CA LEU A 252 -25.17 31.75 8.83
C LEU A 252 -26.25 31.25 7.88
N ASP A 253 -25.83 30.68 6.76
CA ASP A 253 -26.67 29.95 5.82
C ASP A 253 -26.14 28.52 5.68
N TYR A 254 -26.99 27.54 5.91
CA TYR A 254 -26.63 26.12 5.87
C TYR A 254 -27.67 25.35 5.09
N THR A 255 -27.21 24.53 4.15
CA THR A 255 -28.05 23.61 3.37
C THR A 255 -27.47 22.20 3.43
N LEU A 256 -28.31 21.21 3.72
CA LEU A 256 -27.99 19.79 3.64
C LEU A 256 -28.96 19.13 2.65
N GLU A 257 -28.43 18.38 1.69
CA GLU A 257 -29.21 17.58 0.75
C GLU A 257 -28.74 16.13 0.76
N HIS A 258 -29.66 15.17 0.75
CA HIS A 258 -29.32 13.75 0.72
C HIS A 258 -30.38 12.88 0.05
N ASN A 259 -29.99 11.69 -0.41
CA ASN A 259 -30.92 10.66 -0.87
C ASN A 259 -30.84 9.35 -0.06
N ILE A 260 -30.31 9.42 1.17
CA ILE A 260 -30.08 8.25 2.02
C ILE A 260 -31.39 7.80 2.67
N PRO A 261 -31.89 6.58 2.39
CA PRO A 261 -33.19 6.14 2.91
C PRO A 261 -33.27 6.07 4.44
N VAL A 262 -32.17 5.67 5.12
CA VAL A 262 -32.16 5.56 6.59
C VAL A 262 -32.29 6.92 7.29
N LEU A 263 -31.80 8.01 6.69
CA LEU A 263 -31.92 9.34 7.27
C LEU A 263 -33.38 9.82 7.31
N ARG A 264 -34.19 9.43 6.31
CA ARG A 264 -35.63 9.67 6.33
C ARG A 264 -36.34 8.99 7.51
N THR A 265 -35.85 7.82 7.93
CA THR A 265 -36.39 7.12 9.10
C THR A 265 -36.06 7.81 10.42
N LEU A 266 -35.07 8.70 10.41
CA LEU A 266 -34.65 9.54 11.54
C LEU A 266 -35.22 10.97 11.46
N TRP A 267 -36.24 11.20 10.62
CA TRP A 267 -36.86 12.51 10.38
C TRP A 267 -35.93 13.60 9.84
N VAL A 268 -34.86 13.20 9.13
CA VAL A 268 -34.07 14.14 8.33
C VAL A 268 -34.69 14.21 6.94
N GLU A 269 -35.14 15.41 6.56
CA GLU A 269 -35.69 15.67 5.22
C GLU A 269 -34.61 15.58 4.15
N ASP A 270 -34.99 15.20 2.93
CA ASP A 270 -34.06 15.11 1.78
C ASP A 270 -33.33 16.44 1.49
N LYS A 271 -33.93 17.56 1.92
CA LYS A 271 -33.36 18.89 1.86
C LYS A 271 -33.70 19.63 3.16
N LEU A 272 -32.68 20.08 3.87
CA LEU A 272 -32.78 20.90 5.08
C LEU A 272 -32.05 22.22 4.83
N GLY A 273 -32.72 23.35 5.11
CA GLY A 273 -32.11 24.68 5.05
C GLY A 273 -32.24 25.39 6.41
N LEU A 274 -31.17 26.04 6.86
CA LEU A 274 -31.12 26.83 8.08
C LEU A 274 -30.50 28.19 7.76
N GLN A 275 -31.23 29.26 8.06
CA GLN A 275 -30.75 30.63 7.91
C GLN A 275 -30.88 31.36 9.24
N SER A 276 -29.80 32.01 9.68
CA SER A 276 -29.77 32.82 10.89
C SER A 276 -29.01 34.10 10.63
N THR A 277 -29.60 35.23 11.01
CA THR A 277 -28.97 36.55 10.96
C THR A 277 -29.12 37.24 12.30
N SER A 278 -28.05 37.83 12.81
CA SER A 278 -28.05 38.60 14.05
C SER A 278 -27.37 39.94 13.80
N GLY A 279 -28.07 41.04 14.13
CA GLY A 279 -27.55 42.40 14.04
C GLY A 279 -27.50 43.07 15.41
N THR A 280 -26.43 43.78 15.73
CA THR A 280 -26.35 44.61 16.94
C THR A 280 -26.97 45.98 16.67
N SER A 281 -28.20 46.21 17.13
CA SER A 281 -28.77 47.56 17.22
C SER A 281 -28.12 48.29 18.40
N TRP A 282 -27.17 49.19 18.14
CA TRP A 282 -26.69 50.11 19.16
C TRP A 282 -27.38 51.48 18.98
N MET A 283 -28.47 51.70 19.72
CA MET A 283 -28.96 53.05 20.00
C MET A 283 -27.89 53.79 20.82
N GLY A 284 -27.46 54.96 20.32
CA GLY A 284 -26.31 55.67 20.83
C GLY A 284 -26.43 56.15 22.27
N THR A 285 -25.29 56.05 22.98
CA THR A 285 -24.86 57.01 24.01
C THR A 285 -23.33 57.10 23.97
N THR A 286 -22.83 58.33 23.97
CA THR A 286 -21.45 58.81 23.79
C THR A 286 -20.47 58.43 24.93
N PRO A 287 -19.13 58.65 24.78
CA PRO A 287 -18.09 57.74 25.27
C PRO A 287 -17.42 58.16 26.60
N ALA A 288 -16.78 57.18 27.25
CA ALA A 288 -15.68 57.40 28.19
C ALA A 288 -14.53 56.41 27.88
N ASN A 289 -13.29 56.93 27.98
CA ASN A 289 -12.00 56.44 27.45
C ASN A 289 -11.51 55.03 27.90
N PRO A 290 -10.47 54.46 27.21
CA PRO A 290 -10.18 53.02 27.14
C PRO A 290 -9.16 52.52 28.17
N PRO A 291 -8.94 51.19 28.26
CA PRO A 291 -7.55 50.73 28.10
C PRO A 291 -7.34 49.42 27.31
N THR A 292 -6.20 49.39 26.62
CA THR A 292 -5.29 48.26 26.30
C THR A 292 -5.80 46.98 25.62
N THR A 293 -5.28 46.83 24.39
CA THR A 293 -5.05 45.63 23.58
C THR A 293 -4.93 44.29 24.31
N ASN A 294 -5.76 43.33 23.90
CA ASN A 294 -5.43 41.91 23.74
C ASN A 294 -6.39 41.31 22.70
N LEU A 295 -5.85 40.76 21.60
CA LEU A 295 -6.62 40.01 20.60
C LEU A 295 -7.14 38.70 21.23
N PRO A 296 -8.43 38.33 21.05
CA PRO A 296 -8.89 37.00 21.40
C PRO A 296 -8.56 35.99 20.27
N ALA A 297 -8.11 34.81 20.68
CA ALA A 297 -7.96 33.64 19.81
C ALA A 297 -9.32 33.19 19.24
N PRO A 298 -9.36 32.52 18.06
CA PRO A 298 -10.61 32.05 17.48
C PRO A 298 -11.30 31.01 18.39
N PRO A 299 -12.64 30.97 18.42
CA PRO A 299 -13.37 30.06 19.29
C PRO A 299 -13.16 28.61 18.86
N SER A 300 -12.69 27.79 19.79
CA SER A 300 -12.74 26.33 19.70
C SER A 300 -14.19 25.87 19.81
N LEU A 301 -14.75 25.39 18.70
CA LEU A 301 -16.04 24.71 18.66
C LEU A 301 -15.90 23.35 19.36
N HIS A 302 -16.34 23.28 20.62
CA HIS A 302 -16.66 22.01 21.26
C HIS A 302 -17.94 21.46 20.63
N VAL A 303 -17.80 20.41 19.83
CA VAL A 303 -18.92 19.57 19.40
C VAL A 303 -19.15 18.57 20.54
N ASP A 304 -20.24 18.73 21.28
CA ASP A 304 -20.73 17.68 22.16
C ASP A 304 -21.17 16.49 21.29
N VAL A 305 -20.39 15.41 21.35
CA VAL A 305 -20.73 14.13 20.75
C VAL A 305 -21.95 13.60 21.51
N PHE A 306 -23.12 13.60 20.86
CA PHE A 306 -24.31 12.92 21.36
C PHE A 306 -23.95 11.47 21.67
N SER A 307 -24.06 11.10 22.95
CA SER A 307 -23.98 9.70 23.39
C SER A 307 -25.21 8.94 22.87
N PRO A 308 -25.07 7.72 22.36
CA PRO A 308 -26.21 6.92 21.90
C PRO A 308 -27.11 6.52 23.09
N PRO A 309 -28.42 6.31 22.86
CA PRO A 309 -29.35 5.95 23.93
C PRO A 309 -28.98 4.57 24.51
N GLN A 310 -28.87 4.51 25.83
CA GLN A 310 -28.72 3.26 26.57
C GLN A 310 -29.99 2.41 26.42
N SER A 311 -29.87 1.26 25.77
CA SER A 311 -30.87 0.19 25.79
C SER A 311 -30.95 -0.42 27.19
N PRO A 312 -32.15 -0.67 27.76
CA PRO A 312 -32.29 -1.25 29.09
C PRO A 312 -31.97 -2.75 29.10
N GLY A 313 -31.43 -3.19 30.23
CA GLY A 313 -30.68 -4.43 30.40
C GLY A 313 -31.40 -5.76 30.15
N ALA A 314 -30.57 -6.78 29.92
CA ALA A 314 -30.80 -8.14 30.39
C ALA A 314 -29.45 -8.81 30.67
N SER A 315 -29.09 -8.86 31.95
CA SER A 315 -28.14 -9.82 32.48
C SER A 315 -28.88 -11.15 32.67
N GLN A 316 -28.40 -12.20 32.00
CA GLN A 316 -28.32 -13.60 32.46
C GLN A 316 -28.16 -14.51 31.23
N LEU A 317 -27.00 -15.14 31.07
CA LEU A 317 -26.85 -16.55 31.44
C LEU A 317 -25.39 -17.00 31.29
N ARG A 318 -24.96 -17.72 32.32
CA ARG A 318 -23.69 -18.41 32.47
C ARG A 318 -23.63 -19.70 31.63
N ASP A 319 -22.40 -20.15 31.46
CA ASP A 319 -21.93 -21.53 31.29
C ASP A 319 -22.34 -22.28 30.03
N PHE A 320 -21.36 -22.62 29.18
CA PHE A 320 -21.21 -24.00 28.72
C PHE A 320 -19.74 -24.34 28.44
N HIS A 321 -19.24 -25.26 29.28
CA HIS A 321 -18.00 -26.01 29.12
C HIS A 321 -18.21 -27.15 28.09
N GLY A 322 -17.17 -27.39 27.28
CA GLY A 322 -16.70 -28.74 26.93
C GLY A 322 -17.32 -29.45 25.71
N GLY A 323 -16.46 -30.07 24.89
CA GLY A 323 -16.86 -31.17 24.00
C GLY A 323 -16.00 -31.38 22.77
N PHE A 324 -14.89 -32.10 22.92
CA PHE A 324 -14.11 -32.73 21.84
C PHE A 324 -14.83 -34.00 21.31
N ILE A 325 -14.85 -34.17 19.97
CA ILE A 325 -14.66 -35.41 19.15
C ILE A 325 -15.69 -36.57 19.30
N PRO A 326 -15.97 -37.37 18.24
CA PRO A 326 -15.17 -37.62 17.02
C PRO A 326 -15.76 -37.17 15.68
#